data_AF-R0BGY4-F1
#
_entry.id   AF-R0BGY4-F1
#
_cell.length_a   1.000
_cell.length_b   1.000
_cell.length_c   1.000
_cell.angle_alpha   90.00
_cell.angle_beta   90.00
_cell.angle_gamma   90.00
#
_symmetry.space_group_name_H-M   'P 1'
#
loop_
_entity.id
_entity.type
_entity.pdbx_description
1 polymer ?
#
loop_
_entity_poly.entity_id
_entity_poly.type
_entity_poly.pdbx_seq_one_letter_code
_entity_poly.pdbx_strand_id
1 'polypeptide(L)'
;MARKVDITDKLSFEGNPSLVIKGKAIEVNADAPTMLKVMGLMSANDPGAQEILEAYDMMFPEKSKKEIERMKLGFNDLVIVVQEAVQLISGMEEPAAGEQ
;
A
#
# COMPACT_ATOMS: atom_id res chain seq x y z
N MET A 1 29.38 11.68 26.31
CA MET A 1 29.33 10.36 25.64
C MET A 1 27.90 10.13 25.18
N ALA A 2 27.66 9.89 23.89
CA ALA A 2 26.30 9.62 23.38
C ALA A 2 25.94 8.14 23.61
N ARG A 3 24.75 7.87 24.14
CA ARG A 3 24.24 6.51 24.34
C ARG A 3 23.93 5.88 22.98
N LYS A 4 24.43 4.66 22.74
CA LYS A 4 24.08 3.83 21.57
C LYS A 4 23.25 2.64 22.05
N VAL A 5 22.23 2.29 21.29
CA VAL A 5 21.35 1.13 21.56
C VAL A 5 21.15 0.42 20.22
N ASP A 6 21.37 -0.89 20.19
CA ASP A 6 21.04 -1.73 19.04
C ASP A 6 19.53 -2.07 19.07
N ILE A 7 18.87 -1.93 17.93
CA ILE A 7 17.43 -2.22 17.76
C ILE A 7 17.16 -3.18 16.62
N THR A 8 18.18 -3.84 16.07
CA THR A 8 18.07 -4.76 14.92
C THR A 8 16.95 -5.79 15.14
N ASP A 9 16.92 -6.44 16.30
CA ASP A 9 15.91 -7.44 16.65
C ASP A 9 14.48 -6.89 16.81
N LYS A 10 14.31 -5.56 16.81
CA LYS A 10 12.98 -4.90 16.91
C LYS A 10 12.40 -4.55 15.54
N LEU A 11 13.17 -4.66 14.47
CA LEU A 11 12.75 -4.32 13.12
C LEU A 11 12.28 -5.59 12.40
N SER A 12 11.22 -5.48 11.60
CA SER A 12 10.91 -6.54 10.64
C SER A 12 11.69 -6.27 9.35
N PHE A 13 12.42 -7.28 8.91
CA PHE A 13 13.13 -7.31 7.62
C PHE A 13 12.40 -8.19 6.60
N GLU A 14 11.12 -8.51 6.86
CA GLU A 14 10.28 -9.22 5.91
C GLU A 14 10.13 -8.38 4.63
N GLY A 15 10.05 -9.08 3.49
CA GLY A 15 9.97 -8.43 2.18
C GLY A 15 8.66 -7.67 1.99
N ASN A 16 8.54 -7.03 0.83
CA ASN A 16 7.34 -6.31 0.44
C ASN A 16 6.07 -7.20 0.55
N PRO A 17 4.99 -6.69 1.15
CA PRO A 17 3.72 -7.41 1.21
C PRO A 17 3.10 -7.53 -0.19
N SER A 18 2.10 -8.40 -0.34
CA SER A 18 1.46 -8.64 -1.64
C SER A 18 -0.05 -8.74 -1.51
N LEU A 19 -0.77 -8.10 -2.43
CA LEU A 19 -2.20 -8.29 -2.64
C LEU A 19 -2.45 -9.52 -3.52
N VAL A 20 -3.52 -10.27 -3.25
CA VAL A 20 -3.93 -11.40 -4.11
C VAL A 20 -5.11 -10.98 -4.95
N ILE A 21 -4.90 -10.80 -6.25
CA ILE A 21 -5.96 -10.41 -7.21
C ILE A 21 -6.09 -11.52 -8.26
N LYS A 22 -7.26 -12.16 -8.34
CA LYS A 22 -7.51 -13.30 -9.24
C LYS A 22 -6.46 -14.43 -9.12
N GLY A 23 -6.02 -14.71 -7.89
CA GLY A 23 -5.00 -15.74 -7.61
C GLY A 23 -3.57 -15.35 -7.98
N LYS A 24 -3.33 -14.10 -8.39
CA LYS A 24 -1.98 -13.57 -8.63
C LYS A 24 -1.53 -12.74 -7.43
N ALA A 25 -0.31 -13.00 -6.96
CA ALA A 25 0.34 -12.16 -5.96
C ALA A 25 0.91 -10.90 -6.64
N ILE A 26 0.44 -9.76 -6.19
CA ILE A 26 0.80 -8.42 -6.66
C ILE A 26 1.56 -7.74 -5.53
N GLU A 27 2.88 -7.66 -5.69
CA GLU A 27 3.76 -7.03 -4.70
C GLU A 27 3.43 -5.55 -4.53
N VAL A 28 3.45 -5.07 -3.29
CA VAL A 28 3.22 -3.69 -2.89
C VAL A 28 4.46 -3.19 -2.16
N ASN A 29 4.98 -2.04 -2.58
CA ASN A 29 6.08 -1.37 -1.92
C ASN A 29 5.63 -0.78 -0.58
N ALA A 30 6.20 -1.29 0.51
CA ALA A 30 5.91 -0.88 1.89
C ALA A 30 7.01 -0.02 2.53
N ASP A 31 7.95 0.52 1.73
CA ASP A 31 8.98 1.42 2.24
C ASP A 31 8.36 2.62 3.00
N ALA A 32 8.89 2.91 4.19
CA ALA A 32 8.44 4.03 5.02
C ALA A 32 8.26 5.39 4.30
N PRO A 33 9.18 5.87 3.43
CA PRO A 33 8.98 7.13 2.71
C PRO A 33 7.80 7.09 1.72
N THR A 34 7.60 5.95 1.04
CA THR A 34 6.47 5.75 0.12
C THR A 34 5.16 5.82 0.90
N MET A 35 5.10 5.11 2.02
CA MET A 35 3.92 5.07 2.87
C MET A 35 3.54 6.46 3.41
N LEU A 36 4.49 7.22 3.95
CA LEU A 36 4.22 8.58 4.45
C LEU A 36 3.65 9.50 3.36
N LYS A 37 4.14 9.38 2.13
CA LYS A 37 3.68 10.19 1.00
C LYS A 37 2.28 9.76 0.55
N VAL A 38 2.03 8.46 0.46
CA VAL A 38 0.73 7.91 0.10
C VAL A 38 -0.34 8.25 1.16
N MET A 39 -0.02 8.14 2.45
CA MET A 39 -0.90 8.58 3.54
C MET A 39 -1.27 10.07 3.40
N GLY A 40 -0.30 10.91 3.02
CA GLY A 40 -0.55 12.33 2.76
C GLY A 40 -1.51 12.56 1.59
N LEU A 41 -1.36 11.81 0.49
CA LEU A 41 -2.25 11.88 -0.68
C LEU A 41 -3.66 11.35 -0.37
N MET A 42 -3.74 10.31 0.45
CA MET A 42 -4.99 9.65 0.85
C MET A 42 -5.69 10.31 2.06
N SER A 43 -5.09 11.36 2.64
CA SER A 43 -5.69 12.06 3.79
C SER A 43 -6.94 12.87 3.41
N ALA A 44 -7.22 13.06 2.12
CA ALA A 44 -8.45 13.66 1.64
C ALA A 44 -9.60 12.64 1.69
N ASN A 45 -10.79 13.09 2.09
CA ASN A 45 -11.97 12.23 2.22
C ASN A 45 -12.45 11.62 0.89
N ASP A 46 -12.00 12.18 -0.24
CA ASP A 46 -12.22 11.69 -1.60
C ASP A 46 -10.98 12.08 -2.44
N PRO A 47 -9.96 11.22 -2.50
CA PRO A 47 -8.74 11.51 -3.26
C PRO A 47 -9.06 11.55 -4.76
N GLY A 48 -8.58 12.59 -5.44
CA GLY A 48 -8.79 12.76 -6.86
C GLY A 48 -8.09 11.69 -7.69
N ALA A 49 -8.45 11.61 -8.98
CA ALA A 49 -7.84 10.65 -9.91
C ALA A 49 -6.31 10.82 -10.03
N GLN A 50 -5.80 12.03 -9.85
CA GLN A 50 -4.35 12.28 -9.87
C GLN A 50 -3.67 11.68 -8.63
N GLU A 51 -4.23 11.91 -7.44
CA GLU A 51 -3.73 11.34 -6.18
C GLU A 51 -3.74 9.81 -6.22
N ILE A 52 -4.80 9.20 -6.76
CA ILE A 52 -4.89 7.74 -6.96
C ILE A 52 -3.79 7.24 -7.90
N LEU A 53 -3.55 7.95 -9.01
CA LEU A 53 -2.52 7.57 -9.97
C LEU A 53 -1.11 7.70 -9.38
N GLU A 54 -0.83 8.78 -8.63
CA GLU A 54 0.45 8.95 -7.94
C GLU A 54 0.66 7.89 -6.87
N ALA A 55 -0.37 7.59 -6.06
CA ALA A 55 -0.30 6.52 -5.07
C ALA A 55 -0.03 5.16 -5.72
N TYR A 56 -0.76 4.84 -6.79
CA TYR A 56 -0.53 3.65 -7.60
C TYR A 56 0.90 3.59 -8.15
N ASP A 57 1.44 4.71 -8.64
CA ASP A 57 2.78 4.74 -9.20
C ASP A 57 3.85 4.46 -8.15
N MET A 58 3.69 4.99 -6.95
CA MET A 58 4.66 4.82 -5.86
C MET A 58 4.56 3.45 -5.19
N MET A 59 3.35 2.92 -5.01
CA MET A 59 3.13 1.66 -4.29
C MET A 59 3.44 0.43 -5.12
N PHE A 60 3.16 0.43 -6.42
CA PHE A 60 3.31 -0.79 -7.21
C PHE A 60 4.63 -0.78 -8.01
N PRO A 61 5.52 -1.78 -7.84
CA PRO A 61 6.68 -1.91 -8.71
C PRO A 61 6.24 -2.20 -10.15
N GLU A 62 7.12 -1.92 -11.13
CA GLU A 62 6.80 -2.06 -12.57
C GLU A 62 6.23 -3.43 -12.94
N LYS A 63 6.70 -4.50 -12.29
CA LYS A 63 6.21 -5.87 -12.50
C LYS A 63 4.74 -6.00 -12.07
N SER A 64 4.40 -5.50 -10.89
CA SER A 64 3.04 -5.49 -10.36
C SER A 64 2.11 -4.64 -11.23
N LYS A 65 2.58 -3.45 -11.65
CA LYS A 65 1.82 -2.56 -12.55
C LYS A 65 1.42 -3.27 -13.85
N LYS A 66 2.39 -3.92 -14.50
CA LYS A 66 2.13 -4.68 -15.74
C LYS A 66 1.11 -5.80 -15.54
N GLU A 67 1.12 -6.47 -14.40
CA GLU A 67 0.13 -7.50 -14.09
C GLU A 67 -1.27 -6.90 -13.87
N ILE A 68 -1.37 -5.76 -13.20
CA ILE A 68 -2.63 -5.03 -12.99
C ILE A 68 -3.19 -4.50 -14.32
N GLU A 69 -2.34 -3.92 -15.18
CA GLU A 69 -2.75 -3.43 -16.51
C GLU A 69 -3.33 -4.55 -17.38
N ARG A 70 -2.75 -5.76 -17.31
CA ARG A 70 -3.26 -6.95 -18.01
C ARG A 70 -4.65 -7.37 -17.53
N MET A 71 -5.03 -7.04 -16.30
CA MET A 71 -6.37 -7.32 -15.77
C MET A 71 -7.43 -6.38 -16.34
N LYS A 72 -7.05 -5.25 -16.95
CA LYS A 72 -7.96 -4.24 -17.53
C LYS A 72 -9.03 -3.79 -16.52
N LEU A 73 -8.59 -3.50 -15.30
CA LEU A 73 -9.46 -3.00 -14.23
C LEU A 73 -10.11 -1.66 -14.63
N GLY A 74 -11.36 -1.45 -14.23
CA GLY A 74 -11.99 -0.14 -14.32
C GLY A 74 -11.36 0.85 -13.34
N PHE A 75 -11.66 2.14 -13.48
CA PHE A 75 -11.17 3.17 -12.56
C PHE A 75 -11.58 2.89 -11.11
N ASN A 76 -12.85 2.53 -10.88
CA ASN A 76 -13.35 2.17 -9.54
C ASN A 76 -12.61 0.96 -8.94
N ASP A 77 -12.32 -0.05 -9.75
CA ASP A 77 -11.55 -1.22 -9.29
C ASP A 77 -10.11 -0.84 -8.94
N LEU A 78 -9.50 0.06 -9.73
CA LEU A 78 -8.15 0.56 -9.45
C LEU A 78 -8.09 1.34 -8.14
N VAL A 79 -9.10 2.16 -7.85
CA VAL A 79 -9.24 2.88 -6.57
C VAL A 79 -9.27 1.88 -5.42
N ILE A 80 -10.05 0.80 -5.53
CA ILE A 80 -10.10 -0.26 -4.51
C ILE A 80 -8.71 -0.90 -4.33
N VAL A 81 -8.02 -1.26 -5.42
CA VAL A 81 -6.66 -1.86 -5.34
C VAL A 81 -5.68 -0.95 -4.62
N VAL A 82 -5.73 0.35 -4.88
CA VAL A 82 -4.90 1.36 -4.20
C VAL A 82 -5.26 1.42 -2.72
N GLN A 83 -6.55 1.50 -2.36
CA GLN A 83 -6.99 1.55 -0.97
C GLN A 83 -6.57 0.31 -0.17
N GLU A 84 -6.79 -0.88 -0.72
CA GLU A 84 -6.37 -2.16 -0.11
C GLU A 84 -4.85 -2.21 0.10
N ALA A 85 -4.06 -1.69 -0.86
CA ALA A 85 -2.61 -1.60 -0.72
C ALA A 85 -2.21 -0.66 0.43
N VAL A 86 -2.89 0.48 0.59
CA VAL A 86 -2.64 1.41 1.71
C VAL A 86 -2.96 0.77 3.05
N GLN A 87 -4.07 0.04 3.16
CA GLN A 87 -4.41 -0.68 4.40
C GLN A 87 -3.37 -1.75 4.73
N LEU A 88 -2.97 -2.54 3.73
CA LEU A 88 -1.98 -3.61 3.86
C LEU A 88 -0.64 -3.10 4.39
N ILE A 89 -0.13 -1.99 3.85
CA ILE A 89 1.15 -1.40 4.31
C ILE A 89 1.00 -0.66 5.64
N SER A 90 -0.17 -0.11 5.92
CA SER A 90 -0.39 0.68 7.15
C SER A 90 -0.53 -0.18 8.40
N GLY A 91 -0.82 -1.47 8.24
CA GLY A 91 -1.18 -2.35 9.35
C GLY A 91 -2.43 -1.87 10.10
N MET A 92 -3.16 -0.91 9.51
CA MET A 92 -4.49 -0.52 9.98
C MET A 92 -5.46 -1.49 9.31
N GLU A 93 -5.72 -2.62 9.97
CA GLU A 93 -6.98 -3.31 9.75
C GLU A 93 -8.10 -2.29 10.01
N GLU A 94 -9.03 -2.13 9.08
CA GLU A 94 -10.31 -1.50 9.43
C GLU A 94 -10.80 -2.18 10.72
N PRO A 95 -11.15 -1.43 11.79
CA PRO A 95 -11.86 -2.06 12.88
C PRO A 95 -13.09 -2.68 12.25
N ALA A 96 -13.21 -4.02 12.35
CA ALA A 96 -14.36 -4.74 11.86
C ALA A 96 -15.61 -3.98 12.30
N ALA A 97 -16.35 -3.43 11.34
CA ALA A 97 -17.63 -2.79 11.61
C ALA A 97 -18.57 -3.90 12.10
N GLY A 98 -18.66 -4.03 13.42
CA GLY A 98 -19.33 -5.12 14.15
C GLY A 98 -18.30 -5.73 15.10
N GLU A 99 -18.36 -5.45 16.40
CA GLU A 99 -19.44 -5.89 17.28
C GLU A 99 -19.97 -4.77 18.21
N GLN A 100 -21.28 -4.52 18.06
CA GLN A 100 -22.32 -4.05 19.00
C GLN A 100 -21.96 -3.14 20.19
#